data_AF-A0A1H9ZCV5-F1
#
_entry.id   AF-A0A1H9ZCV5-F1
#
_cell.length_a   1.000
_cell.length_b   1.000
_cell.length_c   1.000
_cell.angle_alpha   90.00
_cell.angle_beta   90.00
_cell.angle_gamma   90.00
#
_symmetry.space_group_name_H-M   'P 1'
#
loop_
_entity.id
_entity.type
_entity.pdbx_description
1 polymer ?
#
loop_
_entity_poly.entity_id
_entity_poly.type
_entity_poly.pdbx_seq_one_letter_code
_entity_poly.pdbx_strand_id
1 'polypeptide(L)'
;MTRTAVSTAKPTNHLLRMKQSWPLLLLSALFVCTACHERQVPRSPLDNILYDAEAASGHDSADVSHLQLLLTMTEDDHESSCDTMRFYLDARGRPAYTVTKLYGKSYFRRYHYTDSSFRVREGAVGTVEYKLNNGLIVSRTELRTGRSTGFVYDGGRHLLRIGNGEEWEWEMDKVTAIKSLAPDGSQVSAHVRYDSMAPATQMGFIELLSWQWGRRDLIPFMALGYFGELPVGAAYQLSYSRLLFESYQTEYDERGRLTRGKSLNRHIDRKYKWE
;
A
#
# COMPACT_ATOMS: atom_id res chain seq x y z
N MET A 1 -83.34 35.62 5.46
CA MET A 1 -82.99 36.72 6.38
C MET A 1 -81.48 36.87 6.38
N THR A 2 -81.04 38.04 5.97
CA THR A 2 -79.67 38.55 5.82
C THR A 2 -79.07 38.90 7.19
N ARG A 3 -77.77 38.64 7.42
CA ARG A 3 -76.80 39.68 7.83
C ARG A 3 -75.36 39.16 7.94
N THR A 4 -74.53 39.88 7.20
CA THR A 4 -73.08 40.02 7.11
C THR A 4 -72.41 40.39 8.44
N ALA A 5 -71.16 39.97 8.64
CA ALA A 5 -70.06 40.90 8.97
C ALA A 5 -68.69 40.25 8.73
N VAL A 6 -67.97 40.86 7.80
CA VAL A 6 -66.53 40.71 7.54
C VAL A 6 -65.77 41.58 8.54
N SER A 7 -64.61 41.13 9.03
CA SER A 7 -63.60 42.03 9.60
C SER A 7 -62.22 41.71 9.04
N THR A 8 -61.66 42.73 8.39
CA THR A 8 -60.33 42.82 7.80
C THR A 8 -59.34 43.40 8.82
N ALA A 9 -58.17 42.79 8.97
CA ALA A 9 -56.97 43.49 9.44
C ALA A 9 -55.69 42.85 8.87
N LYS A 10 -54.73 43.73 8.59
CA LYS A 10 -53.56 43.66 7.70
C LYS A 10 -52.35 42.87 8.27
N PRO A 11 -51.32 42.60 7.44
CA PRO A 11 -50.24 41.67 7.74
C PRO A 11 -49.13 42.32 8.56
N THR A 12 -48.55 41.55 9.48
CA THR A 12 -47.33 41.96 10.21
C THR A 12 -46.19 41.02 9.84
N ASN A 13 -45.23 41.58 9.11
CA ASN A 13 -43.90 41.00 8.92
C ASN A 13 -43.25 40.79 10.29
N HIS A 14 -42.98 39.53 10.64
CA HIS A 14 -41.96 39.19 11.61
C HIS A 14 -41.06 38.11 11.02
N LEU A 15 -39.94 38.60 10.46
CA LEU A 15 -38.59 38.13 10.74
C LEU A 15 -38.44 36.62 11.00
N LEU A 16 -37.99 35.93 9.95
CA LEU A 16 -36.92 34.92 9.98
C LEU A 16 -36.46 34.54 11.39
N ARG A 17 -37.06 33.49 11.95
CA ARG A 17 -36.40 32.62 12.92
C ARG A 17 -36.21 31.26 12.28
N MET A 18 -35.15 31.16 11.46
CA MET A 18 -34.44 29.91 11.28
C MET A 18 -34.01 29.44 12.68
N LYS A 19 -34.76 28.50 13.26
CA LYS A 19 -34.28 27.72 14.39
C LYS A 19 -33.19 26.80 13.84
N GLN A 20 -31.95 27.23 14.03
CA GLN A 20 -30.74 26.43 13.90
C GLN A 20 -30.89 25.13 14.70
N SER A 21 -31.11 24.02 14.00
CA SER A 21 -30.91 22.68 14.52
C SER A 21 -29.47 22.25 14.23
N TRP A 22 -28.52 22.84 14.96
CA TRP A 22 -27.11 22.42 15.04
C TRP A 22 -26.77 22.47 16.54
N PRO A 23 -26.59 21.32 17.21
CA PRO A 23 -25.32 20.61 17.13
C PRO A 23 -25.47 19.08 17.32
N LEU A 24 -25.59 18.32 16.23
CA LEU A 24 -25.40 16.85 16.26
C LEU A 24 -24.58 16.34 15.07
N LEU A 25 -24.03 17.24 14.26
CA LEU A 25 -23.17 16.94 13.10
C LEU A 25 -21.69 17.26 13.33
N LEU A 26 -21.29 17.60 14.57
CA LEU A 26 -19.91 17.96 14.92
C LEU A 26 -19.17 16.92 15.77
N LEU A 27 -19.77 15.76 16.05
CA LEU A 27 -19.14 14.68 16.83
C LEU A 27 -18.80 13.42 16.02
N SER A 28 -19.30 13.27 14.79
CA SER A 28 -18.91 12.16 13.90
C SER A 28 -17.68 12.48 13.02
N ALA A 29 -17.30 13.75 12.89
CA ALA A 29 -16.08 14.17 12.20
C ALA A 29 -14.82 14.14 13.09
N LEU A 30 -14.98 14.03 14.42
CA LEU A 30 -13.87 13.98 15.37
C LEU A 30 -13.46 12.55 15.74
N PHE A 31 -14.36 11.57 15.63
CA PHE A 31 -14.05 10.16 15.94
C PHE A 31 -13.31 9.41 14.83
N VAL A 32 -13.43 9.84 13.57
CA VAL A 32 -12.64 9.28 12.47
C VAL A 32 -11.25 9.94 12.39
N CYS A 33 -11.13 11.19 12.86
CA CYS A 33 -9.85 11.89 12.89
C CYS A 33 -8.93 11.41 14.02
N THR A 34 -9.45 10.91 15.15
CA THR A 34 -8.61 10.32 16.21
C THR A 34 -8.22 8.87 15.96
N ALA A 35 -9.02 8.10 15.21
CA ALA A 35 -8.62 6.79 14.69
C ALA A 35 -7.49 6.88 13.63
N CYS A 36 -7.27 8.08 13.08
CA CYS A 36 -6.14 8.40 12.19
C CYS A 36 -5.00 9.18 12.87
N HIS A 37 -5.06 9.42 14.18
CA HIS A 37 -4.08 10.25 14.89
C HIS A 37 -3.38 9.48 16.03
N GLU A 38 -2.85 8.30 15.71
CA GLU A 38 -1.69 7.72 16.41
C GLU A 38 -1.08 6.50 15.70
N ARG A 39 -1.43 6.25 14.42
CA ARG A 39 -0.36 5.87 13.50
C ARG A 39 0.44 7.15 13.33
N GLN A 40 1.64 7.18 13.90
CA GLN A 40 2.73 7.83 13.21
C GLN A 40 2.67 7.31 11.77
N VAL A 41 1.98 8.04 10.89
CA VAL A 41 2.38 8.08 9.50
C VAL A 41 3.86 8.42 9.61
N PRO A 42 4.78 7.51 9.23
CA PRO A 42 6.19 7.85 9.25
C PRO A 42 6.31 9.19 8.56
N ARG A 43 6.91 10.17 9.24
CA ARG A 43 7.30 11.43 8.61
C ARG A 43 8.22 11.00 7.48
N SER A 44 7.68 10.95 6.27
CA SER A 44 8.23 10.21 5.14
C SER A 44 8.43 8.69 5.36
N PRO A 45 8.00 7.82 4.41
CA PRO A 45 8.43 6.42 4.34
C PRO A 45 9.97 6.23 4.26
N LEU A 46 10.71 7.31 4.01
CA LEU A 46 12.17 7.34 3.92
C LEU A 46 12.85 6.99 5.25
N ASP A 47 12.27 7.36 6.39
CA ASP A 47 12.85 7.07 7.71
C ASP A 47 12.98 5.56 7.96
N ASN A 48 12.14 4.72 7.36
CA ASN A 48 12.23 3.26 7.52
C ASN A 48 13.24 2.57 6.59
N ILE A 49 13.63 3.21 5.47
CA ILE A 49 14.65 2.69 4.54
C ILE A 49 16.05 3.10 5.00
N LEU A 50 16.15 4.27 5.65
CA LEU A 50 17.40 4.97 5.96
C LEU A 50 18.32 4.29 6.99
N TYR A 51 17.83 3.37 7.83
CA TYR A 51 18.61 2.94 9.00
C TYR A 51 19.61 1.81 8.76
N ASP A 52 19.59 1.09 7.64
CA ASP A 52 20.41 -0.14 7.51
C ASP A 52 20.94 -0.47 6.13
N ALA A 53 20.86 0.46 5.18
CA ALA A 53 21.73 0.36 4.05
C ALA A 53 23.06 1.00 4.43
N GLU A 54 24.13 0.22 4.36
CA GLU A 54 25.48 0.74 4.49
C GLU A 54 25.59 1.93 3.52
N ALA A 55 25.84 3.13 4.06
CA ALA A 55 26.28 4.23 3.23
C ALA A 55 27.63 3.79 2.68
N ALA A 56 27.63 3.14 1.53
CA ALA A 56 28.82 2.54 0.98
C ALA A 56 29.79 3.66 0.61
N SER A 57 30.78 3.86 1.46
CA SER A 57 32.01 4.52 1.05
C SER A 57 32.73 3.60 0.06
N GLY A 58 32.43 3.74 -1.23
CA GLY A 58 33.34 3.34 -2.31
C GLY A 58 33.35 1.88 -2.79
N HIS A 59 32.50 0.99 -2.27
CA HIS A 59 32.30 -0.36 -2.82
C HIS A 59 30.85 -0.50 -3.33
N ASP A 60 30.61 -1.24 -4.43
CA ASP A 60 29.31 -1.88 -4.80
C ASP A 60 28.81 -1.80 -6.27
N SER A 61 29.56 -1.27 -7.25
CA SER A 61 29.18 -1.55 -8.66
C SER A 61 29.59 -2.96 -9.12
N ALA A 62 30.67 -3.52 -8.57
CA ALA A 62 31.16 -4.86 -8.89
C ALA A 62 30.22 -5.97 -8.35
N ASP A 63 29.58 -5.73 -7.21
CA ASP A 63 28.81 -6.74 -6.49
C ASP A 63 27.47 -7.10 -7.16
N VAL A 64 26.95 -6.21 -8.02
CA VAL A 64 25.72 -6.47 -8.80
C VAL A 64 25.98 -6.77 -10.28
N SER A 65 27.24 -6.73 -10.73
CA SER A 65 27.60 -6.88 -12.16
C SER A 65 27.24 -8.24 -12.76
N HIS A 66 27.10 -9.27 -11.92
CA HIS A 66 26.72 -10.63 -12.30
C HIS A 66 25.22 -10.90 -12.12
N LEU A 67 24.44 -9.91 -11.69
CA LEU A 67 23.01 -10.03 -11.44
C LEU A 67 22.19 -9.51 -12.62
N GLN A 68 21.01 -10.09 -12.81
CA GLN A 68 20.06 -9.63 -13.82
C GLN A 68 19.22 -8.49 -13.24
N LEU A 69 19.20 -7.32 -13.88
CA LEU A 69 18.25 -6.26 -13.53
C LEU A 69 16.84 -6.71 -13.94
N LEU A 70 15.89 -6.68 -13.01
CA LEU A 70 14.48 -6.98 -13.27
C LEU A 70 13.70 -5.70 -13.60
N LEU A 71 13.86 -4.70 -12.73
CA LEU A 71 13.02 -3.51 -12.71
C LEU A 71 13.81 -2.34 -12.16
N THR A 72 13.71 -1.19 -12.84
CA THR A 72 14.01 0.12 -12.28
C THR A 72 12.70 0.84 -11.99
N MET A 73 12.53 1.29 -10.76
CA MET A 73 11.43 2.14 -10.33
C MET A 73 11.98 3.51 -9.96
N THR A 74 11.33 4.56 -10.45
CA THR A 74 11.66 5.95 -10.15
C THR A 74 10.46 6.61 -9.50
N GLU A 75 10.66 7.22 -8.34
CA GLU A 75 9.61 7.93 -7.60
C GLU A 75 9.90 9.43 -7.61
N ASP A 76 8.90 10.21 -7.99
CA ASP A 76 8.90 11.67 -7.97
C ASP A 76 7.85 12.10 -6.95
N ASP A 77 8.31 12.66 -5.83
CA ASP A 77 7.48 13.46 -4.94
C ASP A 77 7.79 14.93 -5.23
N HIS A 78 6.75 15.74 -5.48
CA HIS A 78 6.88 17.13 -5.96
C HIS A 78 7.74 18.06 -5.08
N GLU A 79 8.23 17.59 -3.92
CA GLU A 79 8.96 18.33 -2.91
C GLU A 79 10.40 17.82 -2.65
N SER A 80 10.82 16.68 -3.20
CA SER A 80 12.16 16.14 -2.90
C SER A 80 12.84 15.42 -4.08
N SER A 81 14.08 14.98 -3.87
CA SER A 81 14.91 14.43 -4.94
C SER A 81 14.31 13.15 -5.51
N CYS A 82 14.29 13.03 -6.82
CA CYS A 82 13.94 11.81 -7.55
C CYS A 82 14.64 10.56 -6.98
N ASP A 83 13.84 9.67 -6.39
CA ASP A 83 14.28 8.41 -5.82
C ASP A 83 14.34 7.35 -6.91
N THR A 84 15.38 6.53 -6.92
CA THR A 84 15.48 5.40 -7.86
C THR A 84 15.74 4.12 -7.11
N MET A 85 14.88 3.12 -7.30
CA MET A 85 15.07 1.77 -6.81
C MET A 85 15.35 0.83 -7.98
N ARG A 86 16.38 -0.01 -7.87
CA ARG A 86 16.69 -1.06 -8.84
C ARG A 86 16.63 -2.41 -8.16
N PHE A 87 15.92 -3.35 -8.78
CA PHE A 87 15.72 -4.70 -8.28
C PHE A 87 16.49 -5.69 -9.14
N TYR A 88 17.34 -6.49 -8.52
CA TYR A 88 18.23 -7.44 -9.19
C TYR A 88 17.91 -8.87 -8.78
N LEU A 89 18.02 -9.78 -9.75
CA LEU A 89 17.84 -11.22 -9.58
C LEU A 89 19.18 -11.94 -9.63
N ASP A 90 19.29 -13.04 -8.89
CA ASP A 90 20.39 -13.98 -9.05
C ASP A 90 20.23 -14.85 -10.32
N ALA A 91 21.24 -15.69 -10.60
CA ALA A 91 21.21 -16.60 -11.73
C ALA A 91 20.08 -17.65 -11.70
N ARG A 92 19.37 -17.79 -10.57
CA ARG A 92 18.20 -18.66 -10.41
C ARG A 92 16.88 -17.89 -10.57
N GLY A 93 16.93 -16.61 -10.92
CA GLY A 93 15.75 -15.75 -11.07
C GLY A 93 15.14 -15.30 -9.74
N ARG A 94 15.86 -15.42 -8.61
CA ARG A 94 15.36 -15.02 -7.28
C ARG A 94 15.78 -13.59 -6.96
N PRO A 95 14.95 -12.78 -6.25
CA PRO A 95 15.35 -11.45 -5.81
C PRO A 95 16.62 -11.50 -4.96
N ALA A 96 17.71 -10.89 -5.42
CA ALA A 96 19.03 -11.00 -4.80
C ALA A 96 19.48 -9.69 -4.15
N TYR A 97 19.20 -8.57 -4.82
CA TYR A 97 19.57 -7.24 -4.36
C TYR A 97 18.51 -6.20 -4.69
N THR A 98 18.38 -5.20 -3.82
CA THR A 98 17.71 -3.94 -4.10
C THR A 98 18.71 -2.81 -3.88
N VAL A 99 18.83 -1.91 -4.84
CA VAL A 99 19.67 -0.71 -4.76
C VAL A 99 18.77 0.52 -4.82
N THR A 100 18.72 1.27 -3.73
CA THR A 100 17.95 2.52 -3.63
C THR A 100 18.89 3.71 -3.68
N LYS A 101 18.68 4.62 -4.61
CA LYS A 101 19.35 5.91 -4.64
C LYS A 101 18.40 6.97 -4.11
N LEU A 102 18.81 7.62 -3.03
CA LEU A 102 18.03 8.61 -2.28
C LEU A 102 18.97 9.75 -1.87
N TYR A 103 18.60 11.00 -2.16
CA TYR A 103 19.41 12.20 -1.88
C TYR A 103 20.88 12.08 -2.33
N GLY A 104 21.10 11.46 -3.51
CA GLY A 104 22.43 11.24 -4.07
C GLY A 104 23.24 10.11 -3.42
N LYS A 105 22.76 9.52 -2.32
CA LYS A 105 23.37 8.34 -1.67
C LYS A 105 22.76 7.05 -2.19
N SER A 106 23.57 6.01 -2.27
CA SER A 106 23.10 4.67 -2.64
C SER A 106 23.01 3.79 -1.41
N TYR A 107 21.96 3.01 -1.36
CA TYR A 107 21.56 2.18 -0.25
C TYR A 107 21.32 0.76 -0.76
N PHE A 108 22.02 -0.21 -0.19
CA PHE A 108 22.03 -1.58 -0.67
C PHE A 108 21.28 -2.51 0.29
N ARG A 109 20.44 -3.37 -0.26
CA ARG A 109 19.73 -4.42 0.48
C ARG A 109 19.97 -5.75 -0.21
N ARG A 110 20.66 -6.65 0.48
CA ARG A 110 20.97 -8.00 0.02
C ARG A 110 20.03 -9.04 0.66
N TYR A 111 19.58 -10.00 -0.13
CA TYR A 111 18.77 -11.12 0.35
C TYR A 111 19.63 -12.39 0.43
N HIS A 112 19.78 -12.94 1.63
CA HIS A 112 20.59 -14.13 1.89
C HIS A 112 19.70 -15.37 1.99
N TYR A 113 19.74 -16.23 0.98
CA TYR A 113 18.91 -17.42 0.92
C TYR A 113 19.53 -18.61 1.69
N THR A 114 18.66 -19.38 2.32
CA THR A 114 18.89 -20.76 2.76
C THR A 114 18.03 -21.69 1.91
N ASP A 115 17.98 -22.98 2.26
CA ASP A 115 17.12 -23.96 1.59
C ASP A 115 15.62 -23.67 1.78
N SER A 116 15.24 -23.02 2.89
CA SER A 116 13.83 -22.81 3.26
C SER A 116 13.50 -21.41 3.76
N SER A 117 14.40 -20.44 3.59
CA SER A 117 14.17 -19.06 4.01
C SER A 117 15.05 -18.08 3.22
N PHE A 118 14.79 -16.79 3.38
CA PHE A 118 15.79 -15.77 3.12
C PHE A 118 15.85 -14.78 4.27
N ARG A 119 17.03 -14.19 4.47
CA ARG A 119 17.28 -13.18 5.50
C ARG A 119 17.64 -11.86 4.86
N VAL A 120 17.16 -10.79 5.48
CA VAL A 120 17.40 -9.42 5.04
C VAL A 120 17.41 -8.49 6.23
N ARG A 121 18.13 -7.39 6.12
CA ARG A 121 18.19 -6.34 7.13
C ARG A 121 17.10 -5.29 6.87
N GLU A 122 16.28 -5.01 7.87
CA GLU A 122 15.12 -4.11 7.79
C GLU A 122 15.21 -2.94 8.78
N GLY A 123 16.08 -1.98 8.53
CA GLY A 123 16.15 -0.73 9.32
C GLY A 123 16.26 -1.00 10.82
N ALA A 124 15.55 -0.22 11.63
CA ALA A 124 15.56 -0.36 13.10
C ALA A 124 15.09 -1.73 13.63
N VAL A 125 14.42 -2.55 12.79
CA VAL A 125 14.03 -3.92 13.17
C VAL A 125 15.25 -4.85 13.24
N GLY A 126 16.28 -4.57 12.43
CA GLY A 126 17.47 -5.40 12.26
C GLY A 126 17.22 -6.57 11.30
N THR A 127 17.91 -7.69 11.52
CA THR A 127 17.80 -8.87 10.65
C THR A 127 16.46 -9.57 10.85
N VAL A 128 15.75 -9.77 9.74
CA VAL A 128 14.53 -10.56 9.68
C VAL A 128 14.73 -11.78 8.80
N GLU A 129 14.01 -12.85 9.11
CA GLU A 129 13.94 -14.05 8.30
C GLU A 129 12.53 -14.22 7.73
N TYR A 130 12.46 -14.40 6.42
CA TYR A 130 11.25 -14.79 5.71
C TYR A 130 11.32 -16.29 5.43
N LYS A 131 10.44 -17.06 6.07
CA LYS A 131 10.35 -18.51 5.86
C LYS A 131 9.59 -18.81 4.59
N LEU A 132 10.14 -19.72 3.79
CA LEU A 132 9.55 -20.19 2.55
C LEU A 132 8.98 -21.60 2.74
N ASN A 133 7.81 -21.85 2.16
CA ASN A 133 7.25 -23.19 2.00
C ASN A 133 6.60 -23.29 0.62
N ASN A 134 7.01 -24.26 -0.19
CA ASN A 134 6.54 -24.43 -1.58
C ASN A 134 6.61 -23.14 -2.41
N GLY A 135 7.71 -22.38 -2.25
CA GLY A 135 7.91 -21.09 -2.95
C GLY A 135 7.14 -19.91 -2.36
N LEU A 136 6.29 -20.10 -1.35
CA LEU A 136 5.53 -19.04 -0.69
C LEU A 136 6.19 -18.55 0.59
N ILE A 137 6.16 -17.25 0.83
CA ILE A 137 6.48 -16.65 2.11
C ILE A 137 5.34 -16.98 3.08
N VAL A 138 5.63 -17.79 4.10
CA VAL A 138 4.65 -18.23 5.10
C VAL A 138 4.83 -17.58 6.47
N SER A 139 6.01 -17.01 6.74
CA SER A 139 6.21 -16.19 7.94
C SER A 139 7.34 -15.19 7.76
N ARG A 140 7.27 -14.08 8.50
CA ARG A 140 8.34 -13.12 8.73
C ARG A 140 8.68 -13.11 10.21
N THR A 141 9.93 -13.34 10.58
CA THR A 141 10.39 -13.38 11.97
C THR A 141 11.53 -12.39 12.20
N GLU A 142 11.39 -11.55 13.21
CA GLU A 142 12.41 -10.61 13.65
C GLU A 142 13.41 -11.34 14.55
N LEU A 143 14.64 -11.57 14.06
CA LEU A 143 15.56 -12.49 14.75
C LEU A 143 16.00 -12.00 16.13
N ARG A 144 16.01 -10.67 16.34
CA ARG A 144 16.37 -10.08 17.64
C ARG A 144 15.30 -10.26 18.71
N THR A 145 14.03 -10.15 18.34
CA THR A 145 12.89 -10.14 19.28
C THR A 145 12.13 -11.45 19.30
N GLY A 146 12.30 -12.29 18.28
CA GLY A 146 11.49 -13.49 18.04
C GLY A 146 10.07 -13.18 17.56
N ARG A 147 9.69 -11.91 17.36
CA ARG A 147 8.36 -11.53 16.91
C ARG A 147 8.12 -12.07 15.51
N SER A 148 7.00 -12.78 15.33
CA SER A 148 6.67 -13.44 14.07
C SER A 148 5.30 -13.02 13.55
N THR A 149 5.22 -12.81 12.23
CA THR A 149 4.00 -12.57 11.48
C THR A 149 3.80 -13.72 10.50
N GLY A 150 2.69 -14.43 10.60
CA GLY A 150 2.34 -15.52 9.68
C GLY A 150 1.57 -15.02 8.45
N PHE A 151 1.71 -15.72 7.34
CA PHE A 151 0.93 -15.51 6.11
C PHE A 151 0.17 -16.80 5.82
N VAL A 152 -1.15 -16.71 5.72
CA VAL A 152 -2.04 -17.86 5.53
C VAL A 152 -2.66 -17.80 4.15
N TYR A 153 -2.64 -18.93 3.45
CA TYR A 153 -3.13 -19.06 2.08
C TYR A 153 -4.23 -20.12 1.98
N ASP A 154 -5.10 -20.00 0.97
CA ASP A 154 -6.01 -21.07 0.58
C ASP A 154 -5.33 -22.11 -0.34
N GLY A 155 -6.08 -23.11 -0.79
CA GLY A 155 -5.59 -24.13 -1.73
C GLY A 155 -5.25 -23.62 -3.13
N GLY A 156 -5.82 -22.47 -3.53
CA GLY A 156 -5.49 -21.74 -4.76
C GLY A 156 -4.26 -20.84 -4.62
N ARG A 157 -3.61 -20.84 -3.45
CA ARG A 157 -2.49 -19.95 -3.08
C ARG A 157 -2.89 -18.48 -2.99
N HIS A 158 -4.17 -18.16 -2.75
CA HIS A 158 -4.60 -16.80 -2.45
C HIS A 158 -4.28 -16.45 -1.00
N LEU A 159 -3.72 -15.27 -0.76
CA LEU A 159 -3.44 -14.79 0.58
C LEU A 159 -4.75 -14.45 1.32
N LEU A 160 -5.02 -15.14 2.42
CA LEU A 160 -6.23 -14.96 3.24
C LEU A 160 -5.99 -14.06 4.44
N ARG A 161 -4.81 -14.15 5.08
CA ARG A 161 -4.53 -13.47 6.35
C ARG A 161 -3.05 -13.18 6.55
N ILE A 162 -2.78 -12.03 7.16
CA ILE A 162 -1.44 -11.60 7.60
C ILE A 162 -1.47 -11.33 9.10
N GLY A 163 -0.69 -12.11 9.85
CA GLY A 163 -0.68 -12.09 11.31
C GLY A 163 -2.09 -12.27 11.89
N ASN A 164 -2.39 -11.48 12.92
CA ASN A 164 -3.72 -11.43 13.54
C ASN A 164 -4.50 -10.17 13.15
N GLY A 165 -3.96 -9.35 12.25
CA GLY A 165 -4.37 -7.96 12.08
C GLY A 165 -4.94 -7.62 10.71
N GLU A 166 -4.78 -8.48 9.71
CA GLU A 166 -5.24 -8.22 8.35
C GLU A 166 -5.82 -9.48 7.69
N GLU A 167 -7.03 -9.40 7.16
CA GLU A 167 -7.77 -10.49 6.50
C GLU A 167 -8.29 -10.05 5.14
N TRP A 168 -8.23 -10.92 4.14
CA TRP A 168 -8.56 -10.60 2.76
C TRP A 168 -9.79 -11.39 2.32
N GLU A 169 -10.78 -10.69 1.80
CA GLU A 169 -11.99 -11.28 1.25
C GLU A 169 -11.86 -11.42 -0.27
N TRP A 170 -12.05 -12.66 -0.73
CA TRP A 170 -11.95 -13.03 -2.13
C TRP A 170 -13.32 -13.37 -2.69
N GLU A 171 -13.57 -12.90 -3.91
CA GLU A 171 -14.65 -13.35 -4.77
C GLU A 171 -14.03 -13.82 -6.09
N MET A 172 -14.01 -15.14 -6.28
CA MET A 172 -13.29 -15.78 -7.39
C MET A 172 -11.80 -15.40 -7.40
N ASP A 173 -11.36 -14.67 -8.42
CA ASP A 173 -9.98 -14.26 -8.68
C ASP A 173 -9.71 -12.80 -8.24
N LYS A 174 -10.64 -12.18 -7.50
CA LYS A 174 -10.52 -10.79 -7.06
C LYS A 174 -10.63 -10.66 -5.55
N VAL A 175 -9.76 -9.83 -4.97
CA VAL A 175 -9.94 -9.33 -3.61
C VAL A 175 -11.00 -8.24 -3.65
N THR A 176 -12.09 -8.41 -2.89
CA THR A 176 -13.19 -7.43 -2.80
C THR A 176 -13.05 -6.53 -1.58
N ALA A 177 -12.42 -7.03 -0.51
CA ALA A 177 -12.12 -6.23 0.67
C ALA A 177 -10.85 -6.70 1.39
N ILE A 178 -10.17 -5.75 2.02
CA ILE A 178 -9.07 -5.98 2.97
C ILE A 178 -9.54 -5.45 4.33
N LYS A 179 -9.66 -6.34 5.30
CA LYS A 179 -10.06 -6.03 6.66
C LYS A 179 -8.82 -5.88 7.52
N SER A 180 -8.77 -4.86 8.36
CA SER A 180 -7.68 -4.64 9.29
C SER A 180 -8.19 -4.30 10.68
N LEU A 181 -7.48 -4.72 11.73
CA LEU A 181 -7.72 -4.23 13.09
C LEU A 181 -7.11 -2.83 13.27
N ALA A 182 -7.95 -1.90 13.73
CA ALA A 182 -7.55 -0.60 14.21
C ALA A 182 -6.95 -0.69 15.63
N PRO A 183 -6.23 0.35 16.09
CA PRO A 183 -5.59 0.35 17.43
C PRO A 183 -6.58 0.20 18.59
N ASP A 184 -7.82 0.65 18.40
CA ASP A 184 -8.92 0.51 19.38
C ASP A 184 -9.57 -0.88 19.37
N GLY A 185 -9.08 -1.79 18.52
CA GLY A 185 -9.61 -3.14 18.34
C GLY A 185 -10.79 -3.23 17.39
N SER A 186 -11.28 -2.11 16.85
CA SER A 186 -12.33 -2.13 15.83
C SER A 186 -11.81 -2.67 14.50
N GLN A 187 -12.69 -3.23 13.68
CA GLN A 187 -12.34 -3.72 12.35
C GLN A 187 -12.69 -2.67 11.30
N VAL A 188 -11.72 -2.34 10.45
CA VAL A 188 -11.89 -1.43 9.32
C VAL A 188 -11.80 -2.25 8.03
N SER A 189 -12.72 -2.05 7.10
CA SER A 189 -12.71 -2.71 5.80
C SER A 189 -12.38 -1.70 4.71
N ALA A 190 -11.39 -2.02 3.87
CA ALA A 190 -11.08 -1.29 2.65
C ALA A 190 -11.58 -2.09 1.45
N HIS A 191 -12.55 -1.57 0.71
CA HIS A 191 -13.08 -2.22 -0.49
C HIS A 191 -12.22 -1.89 -1.71
N VAL A 192 -11.89 -2.91 -2.50
CA VAL A 192 -11.05 -2.78 -3.69
C VAL A 192 -11.92 -2.59 -4.92
N ARG A 193 -11.57 -1.63 -5.78
CA ARG A 193 -12.16 -1.50 -7.12
C ARG A 193 -11.12 -1.71 -8.21
N TYR A 194 -11.58 -2.31 -9.30
CA TYR A 194 -10.76 -2.68 -10.45
C TYR A 194 -11.22 -1.95 -11.70
N ASP A 195 -10.26 -1.53 -12.53
CA ASP A 195 -10.54 -0.95 -13.83
C ASP A 195 -10.75 -2.09 -14.83
N SER A 196 -11.97 -2.21 -15.34
CA SER A 196 -12.34 -3.23 -16.32
C SER A 196 -11.74 -2.99 -17.70
N MET A 197 -11.27 -1.77 -17.98
CA MET A 197 -10.68 -1.40 -19.27
C MET A 197 -9.16 -1.60 -19.29
N ALA A 198 -8.55 -1.78 -18.13
CA ALA A 198 -7.12 -2.01 -18.00
C ALA A 198 -6.74 -3.45 -18.39
N PRO A 199 -5.48 -3.69 -18.78
CA PRO A 199 -4.99 -5.04 -19.06
C PRO A 199 -5.19 -6.00 -17.87
N ALA A 200 -5.40 -7.28 -18.18
CA ALA A 200 -5.43 -8.35 -17.19
C ALA A 200 -4.02 -8.58 -16.65
N THR A 201 -3.70 -7.97 -15.51
CA THR A 201 -2.37 -8.02 -14.88
C THR A 201 -2.48 -7.92 -13.36
N GLN A 202 -1.56 -8.58 -12.65
CA GLN A 202 -1.45 -8.48 -11.20
C GLN A 202 -0.74 -7.19 -10.76
N MET A 203 -0.06 -6.50 -11.68
CA MET A 203 0.83 -5.39 -11.33
C MET A 203 0.10 -4.18 -10.74
N GLY A 204 -1.14 -3.90 -11.17
CA GLY A 204 -1.94 -2.84 -10.56
C GLY A 204 -2.25 -3.13 -9.09
N PHE A 205 -2.54 -4.39 -8.76
CA PHE A 205 -2.75 -4.82 -7.39
C PHE A 205 -1.45 -4.82 -6.57
N ILE A 206 -0.34 -5.28 -7.15
CA ILE A 206 1.00 -5.21 -6.53
C ILE A 206 1.36 -3.77 -6.18
N GLU A 207 1.08 -2.82 -7.07
CA GLU A 207 1.33 -1.42 -6.82
C GLU A 207 0.51 -0.92 -5.63
N LEU A 208 -0.79 -1.19 -5.62
CA LEU A 208 -1.68 -0.87 -4.50
C LEU A 208 -1.18 -1.48 -3.17
N LEU A 209 -0.76 -2.75 -3.16
CA LEU A 209 -0.21 -3.39 -1.96
C LEU A 209 1.08 -2.73 -1.48
N SER A 210 1.96 -2.36 -2.42
CA SER A 210 3.21 -1.69 -2.08
C SER A 210 2.96 -0.36 -1.36
N TRP A 211 1.90 0.35 -1.74
CA TRP A 211 1.43 1.57 -1.07
C TRP A 211 0.81 1.30 0.29
N GLN A 212 -0.07 0.30 0.37
CA GLN A 212 -0.81 -0.04 1.58
C GLN A 212 0.11 -0.57 2.68
N TRP A 213 1.04 -1.46 2.33
CA TRP A 213 2.02 -2.00 3.27
C TRP A 213 3.20 -1.05 3.50
N GLY A 214 3.43 -0.08 2.61
CA GLY A 214 4.64 0.75 2.62
C GLY A 214 5.91 -0.05 2.33
N ARG A 215 5.79 -1.18 1.62
CA ARG A 215 6.85 -2.17 1.38
C ARG A 215 7.19 -2.31 -0.10
N ARG A 216 7.71 -1.22 -0.69
CA ARG A 216 8.21 -1.18 -2.07
C ARG A 216 9.30 -2.21 -2.34
N ASP A 217 10.09 -2.54 -1.32
CA ASP A 217 11.15 -3.54 -1.39
C ASP A 217 10.64 -4.98 -1.61
N LEU A 218 9.33 -5.21 -1.43
CA LEU A 218 8.70 -6.51 -1.66
C LEU A 218 8.08 -6.65 -3.05
N ILE A 219 8.07 -5.60 -3.87
CA ILE A 219 7.59 -5.64 -5.27
C ILE A 219 8.16 -6.83 -6.06
N PRO A 220 9.48 -7.09 -6.09
CA PRO A 220 10.01 -8.23 -6.84
C PRO A 220 9.52 -9.58 -6.31
N PHE A 221 9.28 -9.71 -5.00
CA PHE A 221 8.74 -10.94 -4.41
C PHE A 221 7.26 -11.14 -4.80
N MET A 222 6.47 -10.07 -4.78
CA MET A 222 5.07 -10.11 -5.23
C MET A 222 4.97 -10.44 -6.72
N ALA A 223 5.77 -9.78 -7.57
CA ALA A 223 5.78 -10.00 -9.02
C ALA A 223 6.24 -11.41 -9.42
N LEU A 224 7.04 -12.07 -8.58
CA LEU A 224 7.51 -13.44 -8.81
C LEU A 224 6.67 -14.50 -8.06
N GLY A 225 5.53 -14.12 -7.48
CA GLY A 225 4.56 -15.06 -6.88
C GLY A 225 4.96 -15.62 -5.50
N TYR A 226 5.90 -14.99 -4.79
CA TYR A 226 6.28 -15.41 -3.42
C TYR A 226 5.17 -15.14 -2.40
N PHE A 227 4.23 -14.23 -2.71
CA PHE A 227 3.04 -13.95 -1.91
C PHE A 227 1.78 -14.63 -2.47
N GLY A 228 1.96 -15.70 -3.24
CA GLY A 228 0.84 -16.45 -3.81
C GLY A 228 0.27 -15.80 -5.07
N GLU A 229 -0.92 -16.25 -5.44
CA GLU A 229 -1.66 -15.69 -6.57
C GLU A 229 -2.33 -14.38 -6.11
N LEU A 230 -2.03 -13.31 -6.85
CA LEU A 230 -2.64 -12.00 -6.63
C LEU A 230 -3.77 -11.77 -7.64
N PRO A 231 -4.74 -10.88 -7.33
CA PRO A 231 -5.83 -10.56 -8.23
C PRO A 231 -5.37 -10.16 -9.62
N VAL A 232 -5.97 -10.76 -10.63
CA VAL A 232 -5.74 -10.38 -12.03
C VAL A 232 -6.69 -9.23 -12.38
N GLY A 233 -6.16 -8.03 -12.40
CA GLY A 233 -6.89 -6.81 -12.73
C GLY A 233 -6.20 -5.58 -12.16
N ALA A 234 -6.33 -4.45 -12.86
CA ALA A 234 -5.78 -3.19 -12.38
C ALA A 234 -6.64 -2.61 -11.25
N ALA A 235 -6.32 -2.98 -10.02
CA ALA A 235 -6.91 -2.33 -8.86
C ALA A 235 -6.50 -0.86 -8.83
N TYR A 236 -7.48 0.03 -8.76
CA TYR A 236 -7.27 1.48 -8.88
C TYR A 236 -7.82 2.26 -7.68
N GLN A 237 -8.56 1.63 -6.77
CA GLN A 237 -9.11 2.31 -5.61
C GLN A 237 -9.25 1.40 -4.40
N LEU A 238 -8.90 1.93 -3.22
CA LEU A 238 -9.24 1.41 -1.90
C LEU A 238 -10.23 2.36 -1.23
N SER A 239 -11.43 1.89 -0.92
CA SER A 239 -12.48 2.69 -0.27
C SER A 239 -12.74 2.17 1.15
N TYR A 240 -12.45 3.00 2.15
CA TYR A 240 -12.73 2.72 3.56
C TYR A 240 -14.15 3.16 3.95
N SER A 241 -14.66 4.18 3.27
CA SER A 241 -16.05 4.62 3.34
C SER A 241 -16.42 5.35 2.05
N ARG A 242 -17.67 5.83 1.95
CA ARG A 242 -18.12 6.64 0.80
C ARG A 242 -17.30 7.92 0.60
N LEU A 243 -16.67 8.45 1.65
CA LEU A 243 -15.93 9.72 1.63
C LEU A 243 -14.43 9.55 1.83
N LEU A 244 -13.98 8.37 2.29
CA LEU A 244 -12.57 8.09 2.52
C LEU A 244 -12.11 6.98 1.57
N PHE A 245 -11.31 7.38 0.57
CA PHE A 245 -10.74 6.47 -0.40
C PHE A 245 -9.37 6.93 -0.87
N GLU A 246 -8.52 5.97 -1.23
CA GLU A 246 -7.28 6.19 -1.96
C GLU A 246 -7.48 5.75 -3.40
N SER A 247 -7.12 6.61 -4.37
CA SER A 247 -7.18 6.29 -5.79
C SER A 247 -5.81 6.30 -6.43
N TYR A 248 -5.61 5.39 -7.36
CA TYR A 248 -4.38 5.15 -8.09
C TYR A 248 -4.68 5.18 -9.58
N GLN A 249 -3.85 5.87 -10.35
CA GLN A 249 -3.84 5.78 -11.80
C GLN A 249 -2.68 4.90 -12.22
N THR A 250 -2.93 3.96 -13.13
CA THR A 250 -1.90 3.06 -13.64
C THR A 250 -1.84 3.15 -15.16
N GLU A 251 -0.62 3.11 -15.70
CA GLU A 251 -0.36 3.05 -17.13
C GLU A 251 0.44 1.77 -17.43
N TYR A 252 0.22 1.20 -18.61
CA TYR A 252 0.83 -0.06 -19.02
C TYR A 252 1.45 0.07 -20.41
N ASP A 253 2.50 -0.71 -20.67
CA ASP A 253 3.03 -0.85 -22.03
C ASP A 253 2.19 -1.82 -22.89
N GLU A 254 2.55 -1.95 -24.16
CA GLU A 254 1.89 -2.84 -25.12
C GLU A 254 1.93 -4.33 -24.72
N ARG A 255 2.79 -4.70 -23.77
CA ARG A 255 2.92 -6.06 -23.22
C ARG A 255 2.14 -6.23 -21.91
N GLY A 256 1.37 -5.22 -21.49
CA GLY A 256 0.60 -5.23 -20.24
C GLY A 256 1.45 -5.08 -18.97
N ARG A 257 2.72 -4.64 -19.08
CA ARG A 257 3.58 -4.37 -17.93
C ARG A 257 3.34 -2.95 -17.43
N LEU A 258 3.25 -2.78 -16.11
CA LEU A 258 3.03 -1.48 -15.48
C LEU A 258 4.19 -0.53 -15.81
N THR A 259 3.95 0.62 -16.43
CA THR A 259 4.96 1.64 -16.74
C THR A 259 4.86 2.85 -15.83
N ARG A 260 3.68 3.09 -15.24
CA ARG A 260 3.46 4.19 -14.29
C ARG A 260 2.39 3.86 -13.27
N GLY A 261 2.59 4.29 -12.04
CA GLY A 261 1.61 4.25 -10.96
C GLY A 261 1.59 5.60 -10.23
N LYS A 262 0.44 6.27 -10.19
CA LYS A 262 0.27 7.58 -9.55
C LYS A 262 -0.76 7.50 -8.43
N SER A 263 -0.35 7.77 -7.20
CA SER A 263 -1.29 7.96 -6.09
C SER A 263 -1.88 9.36 -6.15
N LEU A 264 -3.20 9.46 -6.37
CA LEU A 264 -3.87 10.75 -6.51
C LEU A 264 -3.95 11.51 -5.19
N ASN A 265 -4.12 10.79 -4.08
CA ASN A 265 -4.26 11.38 -2.75
C ASN A 265 -2.90 11.76 -2.15
N ARG A 266 -1.83 11.01 -2.45
CA ARG A 266 -0.50 11.25 -1.91
C ARG A 266 0.37 12.13 -2.81
N HIS A 267 -0.09 12.41 -4.03
CA HIS A 267 0.66 13.16 -5.06
C HIS A 267 2.04 12.56 -5.38
N ILE A 268 2.14 11.23 -5.31
CA ILE A 268 3.37 10.52 -5.64
C ILE A 268 3.21 9.85 -7.00
N ASP A 269 4.21 10.02 -7.86
CA ASP A 269 4.28 9.45 -9.20
C ASP A 269 5.45 8.47 -9.30
N ARG A 270 5.16 7.20 -9.61
CA ARG A 270 6.15 6.16 -9.82
C ARG A 270 6.19 5.76 -11.28
N LYS A 271 7.40 5.74 -11.84
CA LYS A 271 7.68 5.25 -13.19
C LYS A 271 8.43 3.93 -13.11
N TYR A 272 8.06 2.99 -13.96
CA TYR A 272 8.57 1.63 -13.98
C TYR A 272 9.23 1.35 -15.33
N LYS A 273 10.47 0.87 -15.30
CA LYS A 273 11.21 0.39 -16.46
C LYS A 273 11.62 -1.06 -16.23
N TRP A 274 10.93 -1.96 -16.92
CA TRP A 274 11.22 -3.39 -16.94
C TRP A 274 12.33 -3.69 -17.94
N GLU A 275 13.21 -4.63 -17.60
CA GLU A 275 14.24 -5.15 -18.52
C GLU A 275 13.80 -6.47 -19.16
#